data_AF-A0A496XRC3-F1
#
_entry.id   AF-A0A496XRC3-F1
#
_cell.length_a   1.000
_cell.length_b   1.000
_cell.length_c   1.000
_cell.angle_alpha   90.00
_cell.angle_beta   90.00
_cell.angle_gamma   90.00
#
_symmetry.space_group_name_H-M   'P 1'
#
loop_
_entity.id
_entity.type
_entity.pdbx_description
1 polymer ?
#
loop_
_entity_poly.entity_id
_entity_poly.type
_entity_poly.pdbx_seq_one_letter_code
_entity_poly.pdbx_strand_id
1 'polypeptide(L)' 'MSLESSINKLKTIVKYSTVKGQKHLDLSLVSAGDRIDFEKALAKINVAVKNGELTEEKLKQRLGLI' A
#
# COMPACT_ATOMS: atom_id res chain seq x y z
N MET A 1 -6.01 12.30 -7.00
CA MET A 1 -5.46 11.44 -5.92
C MET A 1 -3.95 11.60 -5.86
N SER A 2 -3.41 12.01 -4.70
CA SER A 2 -1.97 12.22 -4.48
C SER A 2 -1.28 10.96 -3.96
N LEU A 3 0.05 10.89 -4.06
CA LEU A 3 0.85 9.76 -3.59
C LEU A 3 0.58 9.48 -2.10
N GLU A 4 0.63 10.51 -1.26
CA GLU A 4 0.42 10.38 0.18
C GLU A 4 -0.97 9.87 0.54
N SER A 5 -2.00 10.35 -0.17
CA SER A 5 -3.37 9.87 0.00
C SER A 5 -3.49 8.38 -0.34
N SER A 6 -2.77 7.93 -1.38
CA SER A 6 -2.71 6.52 -1.78
C SER A 6 -2.04 5.67 -0.70
N ILE A 7 -0.91 6.14 -0.13
CA ILE A 7 -0.17 5.44 0.93
C ILE A 7 -1.03 5.33 2.19
N ASN A 8 -1.72 6.41 2.58
CA ASN A 8 -2.58 6.42 3.76
C ASN A 8 -3.75 5.43 3.59
N LYS A 9 -4.32 5.36 2.38
CA LYS A 9 -5.36 4.39 2.03
C LYS A 9 -4.83 2.95 2.15
N LEU A 10 -3.68 2.65 1.55
CA LEU A 10 -3.07 1.32 1.68
C LEU A 10 -2.69 0.97 3.12
N LYS A 11 -2.31 1.95 3.94
CA LYS A 11 -1.98 1.73 5.36
C LYS A 11 -3.14 1.18 6.17
N THR A 12 -4.39 1.50 5.82
CA THR A 12 -5.57 0.99 6.54
C THR A 12 -5.79 -0.51 6.36
N ILE A 13 -5.20 -1.10 5.31
CA ILE A 13 -5.29 -2.54 5.01
C ILE A 13 -4.00 -3.30 5.35
N VAL A 14 -3.03 -2.64 5.99
CA VAL A 14 -1.83 -3.31 6.46
C VAL A 14 -2.17 -4.14 7.68
N LYS A 15 -1.97 -5.45 7.58
CA LYS A 15 -2.14 -6.40 8.68
C LYS A 15 -0.85 -7.13 9.00
N TYR A 16 -0.74 -7.59 10.24
CA TYR A 16 0.26 -8.57 10.61
C TYR A 16 -0.06 -9.89 9.92
N SER A 17 0.96 -10.43 9.26
CA SER A 17 0.89 -11.75 8.65
C SER A 17 0.94 -12.82 9.73
N THR A 18 0.48 -14.02 9.39
CA THR A 18 0.57 -15.21 10.26
C THR A 18 2.03 -15.54 10.59
N VAL A 19 2.96 -15.13 9.73
CA VAL A 19 4.40 -15.19 9.97
C VAL A 19 4.80 -14.08 10.94
N LYS A 20 5.33 -14.48 12.09
CA LYS A 20 5.73 -13.61 13.20
C LYS A 20 6.66 -12.49 12.71
N GLY A 21 6.21 -11.24 12.83
CA GLY A 21 6.99 -10.05 12.50
C GLY A 21 6.90 -9.59 11.04
N GLN A 22 6.18 -10.29 10.16
CA GLN A 22 5.89 -9.81 8.82
C GLN A 22 4.54 -9.11 8.77
N LYS A 23 4.43 -8.05 7.97
CA LYS A 23 3.18 -7.38 7.66
C LYS A 23 2.94 -7.43 6.16
N HIS A 24 1.69 -7.50 5.75
CA HIS A 24 1.29 -7.51 4.35
C HIS A 24 0.04 -6.64 4.14
N LEU A 25 -0.17 -6.22 2.89
CA LEU A 25 -1.40 -5.55 2.47
C LEU A 25 -2.48 -6.62 2.27
N ASP A 26 -3.53 -6.55 3.07
CA ASP A 26 -4.63 -7.50 3.02
C ASP A 26 -5.82 -6.91 2.28
N LEU A 27 -5.90 -7.19 0.97
CA LEU A 27 -6.99 -6.72 0.12
C LEU A 27 -8.35 -7.35 0.49
N SER A 28 -8.39 -8.38 1.35
CA SER A 28 -9.65 -8.94 1.86
C SER A 28 -10.35 -8.02 2.85
N LEU A 29 -9.66 -7.00 3.37
CA LEU A 29 -10.27 -5.95 4.19
C LEU A 29 -11.06 -4.92 3.37
N VAL A 30 -10.88 -4.91 2.05
CA VAL A 30 -11.49 -3.92 1.18
C VAL A 30 -12.79 -4.48 0.63
N SER A 31 -13.86 -3.69 0.73
CA SER A 31 -15.13 -4.01 0.10
C SER A 31 -14.99 -4.00 -1.42
N ALA A 32 -15.81 -4.78 -2.13
CA ALA A 32 -15.74 -4.88 -3.59
C ALA A 32 -15.87 -3.50 -4.29
N GLY A 33 -16.66 -2.58 -3.72
CA GLY A 33 -16.81 -1.21 -4.23
C GLY A 33 -15.55 -0.35 -4.12
N ASP A 34 -14.75 -0.55 -3.08
CA ASP A 34 -13.51 0.20 -2.84
C ASP A 34 -12.28 -0.48 -3.45
N ARG A 35 -12.40 -1.73 -3.91
CA ARG A 35 -11.26 -2.51 -4.43
C ARG A 35 -10.54 -1.76 -5.56
N ILE A 36 -11.32 -1.16 -6.47
CA ILE A 36 -10.83 -0.35 -7.59
C ILE A 36 -10.02 0.86 -7.09
N ASP A 37 -10.44 1.48 -5.99
CA ASP A 37 -9.74 2.62 -5.40
C ASP A 37 -8.38 2.22 -4.83
N PHE A 38 -8.31 1.05 -4.18
CA PHE A 38 -7.07 0.50 -3.66
C PHE A 38 -6.13 0.04 -4.78
N GLU A 39 -6.66 -0.54 -5.86
CA GLU A 39 -5.89 -0.88 -7.05
C GLU A 39 -5.32 0.37 -7.72
N LYS A 40 -6.11 1.45 -7.85
CA LYS A 40 -5.63 2.75 -8.34
C LYS A 40 -4.53 3.33 -7.45
N ALA A 41 -4.66 3.19 -6.13
CA ALA A 41 -3.63 3.63 -5.18
C ALA A 41 -2.33 2.85 -5.36
N LEU A 42 -2.41 1.52 -5.47
CA LEU A 42 -1.27 0.65 -5.78
C LEU A 42 -0.61 1.01 -7.10
N ALA A 43 -1.40 1.19 -8.17
CA ALA A 43 -0.89 1.56 -9.48
C ALA A 43 -0.14 2.90 -9.43
N LYS A 44 -0.72 3.91 -8.75
CA LYS A 44 -0.09 5.22 -8.62
C LYS A 44 1.23 5.17 -7.85
N ILE A 45 1.28 4.41 -6.77
CA ILE A 45 2.50 4.19 -6.00
C ILE A 45 3.54 3.44 -6.85
N ASN A 46 3.13 2.41 -7.59
CA ASN A 46 4.02 1.69 -8.51
C ASN A 46 4.62 2.61 -9.57
N VAL A 47 3.80 3.49 -10.16
CA VAL A 47 4.29 4.49 -11.14
C VAL A 47 5.32 5.41 -10.50
N ALA A 48 5.05 5.95 -9.31
CA ALA A 48 6.01 6.80 -8.61
C ALA A 48 7.31 6.05 -8.27
N VAL A 49 7.21 4.77 -7.91
CA VAL A 49 8.38 3.93 -7.69
C VAL A 49 9.19 3.73 -8.96
N LYS A 50 8.49 3.44 -10.06
CA LYS A 50 9.09 3.24 -11.38
C LYS A 50 9.71 4.52 -11.94
N ASN A 51 9.13 5.68 -11.63
CA ASN A 51 9.69 7.00 -11.97
C ASN A 51 10.89 7.39 -11.10
N GLY A 52 11.20 6.62 -10.04
CA GLY A 52 12.25 6.95 -9.08
C GLY A 52 11.87 8.04 -8.06
N GLU A 53 10.60 8.43 -8.00
CA GLU A 53 10.07 9.39 -7.01
C GLU A 53 9.99 8.77 -5.60
N LEU A 54 9.91 7.44 -5.51
CA LEU A 54 9.84 6.68 -4.26
C LEU A 54 10.58 5.34 -4.43
N THR A 55 11.26 4.83 -3.42
CA THR A 55 11.80 3.45 -3.47
C THR A 55 10.84 2.47 -2.80
N GLU A 56 10.86 1.20 -3.21
CA GLU A 56 10.05 0.16 -2.58
C GLU A 56 10.31 0.03 -1.08
N GLU A 57 11.56 0.18 -0.62
CA GLU A 57 11.90 0.22 0.79
C GLU A 57 11.28 1.41 1.52
N LYS A 58 11.36 2.61 0.93
CA LYS A 58 10.75 3.82 1.52
C LYS A 58 9.24 3.66 1.60
N LEU A 59 8.63 3.07 0.58
CA LEU A 59 7.22 2.73 0.58
C LEU A 59 6.88 1.74 1.70
N LYS A 60 7.65 0.65 1.83
CA LYS A 60 7.46 -0.36 2.88
C LYS A 60 7.58 0.26 4.27
N GLN A 61 8.55 1.14 4.51
CA GLN A 61 8.64 1.92 5.76
C GLN A 61 7.42 2.81 5.99
N ARG A 62 6.97 3.54 4.95
CA ARG A 62 5.81 4.45 5.07
C ARG A 62 4.49 3.70 5.34
N LEU A 63 4.34 2.51 4.76
CA LEU A 63 3.25 1.58 5.04
C LEU A 63 3.43 0.84 6.38
N GLY A 64 4.64 0.88 6.96
CA GLY A 64 5.01 0.20 8.18
C GLY A 64 5.13 -1.31 8.02
N LEU A 65 5.45 -1.79 6.82
CA LEU A 65 5.64 -3.21 6.47
C LEU A 65 6.98 -3.78 6.98
N ILE A 66 7.96 -2.90 7.20
CA ILE A 66 9.29 -3.18 7.75
C ILE A 66 9.62 -2.19 8.85
#